data_AF-A0A1F5F4C7-F1
#
_entry.id   AF-A0A1F5F4C7-F1
#
_cell.length_a   1.000
_cell.length_b   1.000
_cell.length_c   1.000
_cell.angle_alpha   90.00
_cell.angle_beta   90.00
_cell.angle_gamma   90.00
#
_symmetry.space_group_name_H-M   'P 1'
#
loop_
_entity.id
_entity.type
_entity.pdbx_description
1 polymer ?
#
loop_
_entity_poly.entity_id
_entity_poly.type
_entity_poly.pdbx_seq_one_letter_code
_entity_poly.pdbx_strand_id
1 'polypeptide(L)'
;MQAWGLVEFDLSDILAEDIVIELATLEVYEGQVGSYGAAVNCQRIKTVWVEASVIWASRPQLGSRVWDSVVGDGAPGWWVFDITEQVQLWVDGEQDNNGVALVHSPGCTFPIVYSSDYTADPDLRPILTIDYSPRTEVEEVSWGQIKATF
;
A
#
# COMPACT_ATOMS: atom_id res chain seq x y z
N MET A 1 -10.23 -20.78 9.59
CA MET A 1 -8.97 -20.06 9.93
C MET A 1 -8.78 -18.95 8.90
N GLN A 2 -8.21 -17.83 9.32
CA GLN A 2 -7.90 -16.69 8.45
C GLN A 2 -6.39 -16.44 8.53
N ALA A 3 -5.78 -15.99 7.44
CA ALA A 3 -4.37 -15.65 7.35
C ALA A 3 -4.23 -14.25 6.74
N TRP A 4 -3.16 -13.54 7.11
CA TRP A 4 -2.81 -12.23 6.57
C TRP A 4 -1.37 -12.25 6.06
N GLY A 5 -1.12 -11.65 4.90
CA GLY A 5 0.21 -11.17 4.50
C GLY A 5 0.38 -9.72 4.94
N LEU A 6 1.50 -9.36 5.56
CA LEU A 6 1.79 -7.97 5.94
C LEU A 6 2.97 -7.47 5.11
N VAL A 7 2.88 -6.23 4.63
CA VAL A 7 3.96 -5.60 3.88
C VAL A 7 4.04 -4.13 4.24
N GLU A 8 5.26 -3.62 4.43
CA GLU A 8 5.55 -2.23 4.69
C GLU A 8 6.71 -1.81 3.80
N PHE A 9 6.64 -0.59 3.27
CA PHE A 9 7.67 0.00 2.42
C PHE A 9 8.19 1.27 3.08
N ASP A 10 9.51 1.48 2.97
CA ASP A 10 10.10 2.75 3.35
C ASP A 10 9.77 3.80 2.28
N LEU A 11 9.07 4.86 2.69
CA LEU A 11 8.67 5.97 1.84
C LEU A 11 9.36 7.28 2.23
N SER A 12 10.41 7.23 3.07
CA SER A 12 11.08 8.42 3.60
C SER A 12 11.48 9.43 2.53
N ASP A 13 11.81 8.95 1.34
CA ASP A 13 12.27 9.76 0.22
C ASP A 13 11.16 10.65 -0.36
N ILE A 14 9.89 10.23 -0.29
CA ILE A 14 8.75 10.95 -0.87
C ILE A 14 7.83 11.60 0.18
N LEU A 15 7.88 11.16 1.44
CA LEU A 15 7.04 11.69 2.51
C LEU A 15 7.33 13.17 2.87
N ALA A 16 8.47 13.72 2.44
CA ALA A 16 8.85 15.10 2.70
C ALA A 16 8.56 16.05 1.53
N GLU A 17 8.10 15.53 0.39
CA GLU A 17 7.85 16.32 -0.81
C GLU A 17 6.38 16.78 -0.87
N ASP A 18 6.15 17.98 -1.39
CA ASP A 18 4.78 18.43 -1.72
C ASP A 18 4.39 17.88 -3.10
N ILE A 19 3.90 16.64 -3.10
CA ILE A 19 3.58 15.87 -4.30
C ILE A 19 2.13 15.37 -4.30
N VAL A 20 1.65 15.05 -5.49
CA VAL A 20 0.40 14.35 -5.74
C VAL A 20 0.74 12.98 -6.32
N ILE A 21 0.19 11.93 -5.72
CA ILE A 21 0.32 10.55 -6.19
C ILE A 21 -0.72 10.33 -7.30
N GLU A 22 -0.23 10.13 -8.52
CA GLU A 22 -1.07 9.89 -9.69
C GLU A 22 -1.48 8.42 -9.76
N LEU A 23 -0.57 7.52 -9.38
CA LEU A 23 -0.80 6.08 -9.31
C LEU A 23 0.15 5.46 -8.29
N ALA A 24 -0.35 4.56 -7.45
CA ALA A 24 0.49 3.66 -6.67
C ALA A 24 -0.04 2.23 -6.73
N THR A 25 0.76 1.32 -7.28
CA THR A 25 0.42 -0.10 -7.40
C THR A 25 1.34 -0.96 -6.56
N LEU A 26 0.74 -1.72 -5.64
CA LEU A 26 1.41 -2.79 -4.92
C LEU A 26 1.34 -4.08 -5.74
N GLU A 27 2.50 -4.64 -6.05
CA GLU A 27 2.65 -5.91 -6.74
C GLU A 27 3.24 -6.95 -5.79
N VAL A 28 2.56 -8.09 -5.66
CA VAL A 28 3.01 -9.23 -4.85
C VAL A 28 2.87 -10.52 -5.63
N TYR A 29 3.84 -11.42 -5.51
CA TYR A 29 3.79 -12.70 -6.21
C TYR A 29 3.19 -13.79 -5.33
N GLU A 30 2.12 -14.43 -5.79
CA GLU A 30 1.55 -15.63 -5.16
C GLU A 30 2.46 -16.84 -5.44
N GLY A 31 3.23 -17.25 -4.42
CA GLY A 31 4.13 -18.40 -4.51
C GLY A 31 3.46 -19.73 -4.17
N GLN A 32 2.52 -19.72 -3.23
CA GLN A 32 1.67 -20.87 -2.93
C GLN A 32 0.22 -20.51 -3.23
N VAL A 33 -0.37 -21.25 -4.16
CA VAL A 33 -1.72 -21.01 -4.67
C VAL A 33 -2.79 -21.28 -3.61
N GLY A 34 -3.65 -20.28 -3.42
CA GLY A 34 -4.84 -20.37 -2.57
C GLY A 34 -6.02 -21.07 -3.25
N SER A 35 -7.20 -21.00 -2.63
CA SER A 35 -8.43 -21.48 -3.28
C SER A 35 -8.81 -20.61 -4.48
N TYR A 36 -9.13 -21.25 -5.61
CA TYR A 36 -9.75 -20.59 -6.76
C TYR A 36 -11.01 -19.81 -6.35
N GLY A 37 -11.15 -18.59 -6.85
CA GLY A 37 -12.31 -17.74 -6.59
C GLY A 37 -12.32 -17.11 -5.18
N ALA A 38 -11.30 -17.33 -4.35
CA ALA A 38 -11.20 -16.68 -3.05
C ALA A 38 -10.65 -15.26 -3.21
N ALA A 39 -11.32 -14.31 -2.55
CA ALA A 39 -10.89 -12.91 -2.54
C ALA A 39 -9.76 -12.67 -1.54
N VAL A 40 -8.84 -11.80 -1.94
CA VAL A 40 -7.77 -11.23 -1.12
C VAL A 40 -7.93 -9.72 -1.12
N ASN A 41 -8.14 -9.15 0.06
CA ASN A 41 -8.40 -7.72 0.22
C ASN A 41 -7.15 -7.00 0.71
N CYS A 42 -6.80 -5.87 0.10
CA CYS A 42 -5.75 -4.98 0.59
C CYS A 42 -6.34 -3.95 1.56
N GLN A 43 -5.84 -3.91 2.79
CA GLN A 43 -6.31 -3.00 3.83
C GLN A 43 -5.14 -2.35 4.55
N ARG A 44 -5.28 -1.10 4.99
CA ARG A 44 -4.22 -0.44 5.78
C ARG A 44 -4.00 -1.10 7.13
N ILE A 45 -2.76 -1.04 7.58
CA ILE A 45 -2.40 -1.29 8.97
C ILE A 45 -2.45 0.04 9.74
N LYS A 46 -3.05 0.04 10.94
CA LYS A 46 -3.23 1.24 11.77
C LYS A 46 -2.20 1.38 12.89
N THR A 47 -1.57 0.27 13.27
CA THR A 47 -0.69 0.20 14.44
C THR A 47 0.65 -0.32 14.00
N VAL A 48 1.71 0.31 14.51
CA VAL A 48 3.09 -0.16 14.35
C VAL A 48 3.19 -1.64 14.72
N TRP A 49 3.98 -2.38 13.96
CA TRP A 49 4.24 -3.80 14.19
C TRP A 49 5.73 -4.08 14.02
N VAL A 50 6.19 -5.16 14.66
CA VAL A 50 7.57 -5.62 14.53
C VAL A 50 7.50 -7.03 13.97
N GLU A 51 7.96 -7.20 12.73
CA GLU A 51 7.85 -8.42 11.92
C GLU A 51 8.14 -9.69 12.72
N ALA A 52 9.29 -9.73 13.41
CA ALA A 52 9.73 -10.90 14.18
C ALA A 52 8.84 -11.27 15.37
N SER A 53 7.91 -10.39 15.78
CA SER A 53 7.02 -10.58 16.93
C SER A 53 5.55 -10.78 16.56
N VAL A 54 5.21 -10.68 15.27
CA VAL A 54 3.83 -10.82 14.80
C VAL A 54 3.41 -12.28 14.88
N ILE A 55 2.42 -12.54 15.72
CA ILE A 55 1.65 -13.78 15.77
C ILE A 55 0.16 -13.42 15.69
N TRP A 56 -0.71 -14.41 15.48
CA TRP A 56 -2.15 -14.15 15.38
C TRP A 56 -2.70 -13.36 16.58
N ALA A 57 -2.21 -13.62 17.79
CA ALA A 57 -2.63 -12.92 19.01
C ALA A 57 -2.11 -11.47 19.11
N SER A 58 -0.97 -11.15 18.48
CA SER A 58 -0.32 -9.82 18.50
C SER A 58 -0.43 -9.08 17.15
N ARG A 59 -1.22 -9.60 16.21
CA ARG A 59 -1.37 -9.01 14.88
C ARG A 59 -1.81 -7.55 14.96
N PRO A 60 -1.34 -6.69 14.05
CA PRO A 60 -1.68 -5.27 14.10
C PRO A 60 -3.16 -5.03 13.83
N GLN A 61 -3.66 -3.86 14.23
CA GLN A 61 -5.02 -3.46 13.93
C GLN A 61 -5.14 -2.97 12.49
N LEU A 62 -6.16 -3.43 11.77
CA LEU A 62 -6.42 -2.99 10.40
C LEU A 62 -7.45 -1.86 10.34
N GLY A 63 -7.40 -1.09 9.25
CA GLY A 63 -8.51 -0.23 8.85
C GLY A 63 -9.70 -1.05 8.36
N SER A 64 -10.91 -0.49 8.44
CA SER A 64 -12.13 -1.14 7.93
C SER A 64 -12.30 -1.00 6.42
N ARG A 65 -11.64 -0.02 5.80
CA ARG A 65 -11.66 0.18 4.35
C ARG A 65 -10.86 -0.92 3.65
N VAL A 66 -11.39 -1.40 2.53
CA VAL A 66 -10.65 -2.16 1.52
C VAL A 66 -10.24 -1.18 0.44
N TRP A 67 -8.94 -1.12 0.16
CA TRP A 67 -8.38 -0.24 -0.88
C TRP A 67 -8.59 -0.85 -2.26
N ASP A 68 -8.22 -2.11 -2.39
CA ASP A 68 -8.43 -2.92 -3.58
C ASP A 68 -8.54 -4.40 -3.21
N SER A 69 -9.00 -5.23 -4.15
CA SER A 69 -9.12 -6.67 -3.98
C SER A 69 -8.81 -7.42 -5.26
N VAL A 70 -8.15 -8.57 -5.11
CA VAL A 70 -7.96 -9.54 -6.20
C VAL A 70 -8.68 -10.84 -5.88
N VAL A 71 -8.90 -11.64 -6.91
CA VAL A 71 -9.49 -12.98 -6.78
C VAL A 71 -8.50 -14.00 -7.31
N GLY A 72 -8.18 -15.00 -6.49
CA GLY A 72 -7.27 -16.07 -6.90
C GLY A 72 -7.81 -16.83 -8.11
N ASP A 73 -6.97 -17.01 -9.12
CA ASP A 73 -7.31 -17.69 -10.38
C ASP A 73 -6.87 -19.17 -10.41
N GLY A 74 -6.25 -19.64 -9.31
CA GLY A 74 -5.79 -21.01 -9.15
C GLY A 74 -4.41 -21.29 -9.77
N ALA A 75 -3.62 -20.26 -10.09
CA ALA A 75 -2.26 -20.40 -10.59
C ALA A 75 -1.30 -19.39 -9.92
N PRO A 76 -0.01 -19.72 -9.73
CA PRO A 76 0.97 -18.76 -9.24
C PRO A 76 1.09 -17.56 -10.18
N GLY A 77 1.19 -16.36 -9.63
CA GLY A 77 1.26 -15.16 -10.45
C GLY A 77 1.34 -13.87 -9.65
N TRP A 78 1.50 -12.78 -10.39
CA TRP A 78 1.48 -11.43 -9.82
C TRP A 78 0.06 -11.00 -9.51
N TRP A 79 -0.14 -10.51 -8.29
CA TRP A 79 -1.30 -9.74 -7.90
C TRP A 79 -0.94 -8.28 -7.80
N VAL A 80 -1.81 -7.44 -8.35
CA VAL A 80 -1.64 -6.00 -8.39
C VAL A 80 -2.80 -5.39 -7.62
N PHE A 81 -2.49 -4.48 -6.71
CA PHE A 81 -3.46 -3.73 -5.92
C PHE A 81 -3.23 -2.24 -6.15
N ASP A 82 -4.29 -1.52 -6.52
CA ASP A 82 -4.28 -0.06 -6.53
C ASP A 82 -4.42 0.47 -5.10
N ILE A 83 -3.36 1.11 -4.61
CA ILE A 83 -3.34 1.75 -3.29
C ILE A 83 -3.01 3.25 -3.39
N THR A 84 -3.26 3.86 -4.55
CA THR A 84 -2.97 5.28 -4.86
C THR A 84 -3.41 6.22 -3.75
N GLU A 85 -4.68 6.14 -3.37
CA GLU A 85 -5.24 7.02 -2.34
C GLU A 85 -4.67 6.71 -0.94
N GLN A 86 -4.28 5.46 -0.64
CA GLN A 86 -3.63 5.16 0.64
C GLN A 86 -2.23 5.76 0.71
N VAL A 87 -1.46 5.72 -0.39
CA VAL A 87 -0.13 6.32 -0.46
C VAL A 87 -0.23 7.85 -0.38
N GLN A 88 -1.21 8.46 -1.05
CA GLN A 88 -1.48 9.90 -0.92
C GLN A 88 -1.75 10.29 0.55
N LEU A 89 -2.56 9.52 1.28
CA LEU A 89 -2.84 9.78 2.70
C LEU A 89 -1.62 9.64 3.61
N TRP A 90 -0.64 8.80 3.23
CA TRP A 90 0.65 8.72 3.93
C TRP A 90 1.51 9.95 3.64
N VAL A 91 1.60 10.36 2.37
CA VAL A 91 2.36 11.55 1.95
C VAL A 91 1.80 12.83 2.57
N ASP A 92 0.47 12.99 2.60
CA ASP A 92 -0.18 14.15 3.22
C ASP A 92 -0.06 14.15 4.76
N GLY A 93 0.49 13.08 5.37
CA GLY A 93 0.64 12.94 6.82
C GLY A 93 -0.69 12.73 7.56
N GLU A 94 -1.79 12.47 6.86
CA GLU A 94 -3.09 12.18 7.47
C GLU A 94 -3.12 10.81 8.15
N GLN A 95 -2.25 9.89 7.71
CA GLN A 95 -2.12 8.54 8.25
C GLN A 95 -0.66 8.13 8.33
N ASP A 96 -0.27 7.53 9.44
CA ASP A 96 1.06 6.93 9.54
C ASP A 96 1.21 5.75 8.56
N ASN A 97 2.34 5.71 7.86
CA ASN A 97 2.73 4.54 7.07
C ASN A 97 3.12 3.40 8.03
N ASN A 98 2.22 2.43 8.19
CA ASN A 98 2.49 1.17 8.88
C ASN A 98 2.36 -0.02 7.91
N GLY A 99 2.36 0.26 6.61
CA GLY A 99 2.10 -0.73 5.56
C GLY A 99 0.63 -1.15 5.39
N VAL A 100 0.46 -2.23 4.64
CA VAL A 100 -0.84 -2.84 4.33
C VAL A 100 -0.86 -4.33 4.66
N ALA A 101 -2.07 -4.84 4.87
CA ALA A 101 -2.36 -6.24 5.07
C ALA A 101 -3.18 -6.79 3.90
N LEU A 102 -2.77 -7.96 3.41
CA LEU A 102 -3.48 -8.79 2.46
C LEU A 102 -4.35 -9.78 3.25
N VAL A 103 -5.65 -9.53 3.28
CA VAL A 103 -6.61 -10.24 4.11
C VAL A 103 -7.36 -11.27 3.28
N HIS A 104 -7.12 -12.55 3.57
CA HIS A 104 -7.78 -13.65 2.88
C HIS A 104 -9.16 -13.96 3.44
N SER A 105 -10.03 -14.47 2.57
CA SER A 105 -11.35 -14.97 2.93
C SER A 105 -11.25 -16.16 3.90
N PRO A 106 -12.06 -16.20 4.97
CA PRO A 106 -12.02 -17.29 5.92
C PRO A 106 -12.56 -18.59 5.32
N GLY A 107 -11.98 -19.73 5.71
CA GLY A 107 -12.48 -21.06 5.30
C GLY A 107 -11.99 -21.55 3.94
N CYS A 108 -11.12 -20.79 3.28
CA CYS A 108 -10.40 -21.18 2.08
C CYS A 108 -8.99 -21.67 2.43
N THR A 109 -8.35 -22.40 1.49
CA THR A 109 -6.89 -22.53 1.49
C THR A 109 -6.31 -21.15 1.27
N PHE A 110 -5.54 -20.67 2.23
CA PHE A 110 -4.91 -19.37 2.12
C PHE A 110 -3.64 -19.47 1.26
N PRO A 111 -3.44 -18.51 0.36
CA PRO A 111 -2.20 -18.39 -0.38
C PRO A 111 -1.04 -17.91 0.48
N ILE A 112 0.17 -18.07 -0.04
CA ILE A 112 1.39 -17.46 0.50
C ILE A 112 2.01 -16.61 -0.60
N VAL A 113 2.15 -15.32 -0.33
CA VAL A 113 2.91 -14.40 -1.18
C VAL A 113 4.37 -14.40 -0.76
N TYR A 114 5.28 -14.13 -1.69
CA TYR A 114 6.69 -13.99 -1.35
C TYR A 114 6.97 -12.72 -0.53
N SER A 115 7.86 -12.84 0.45
CA SER A 115 8.32 -11.72 1.28
C SER A 115 9.59 -11.09 0.69
N SER A 116 10.01 -9.97 1.27
CA SER A 116 11.30 -9.32 1.00
C SER A 116 12.50 -10.26 1.19
N ASP A 117 12.40 -11.22 2.11
CA ASP A 117 13.44 -12.22 2.43
C ASP A 117 13.47 -13.41 1.46
N TYR A 118 12.58 -13.47 0.45
CA TYR A 118 12.59 -14.55 -0.52
C TYR A 118 13.90 -14.57 -1.33
N THR A 119 14.65 -15.68 -1.25
CA THR A 119 16.01 -15.75 -1.80
C THR A 119 16.14 -16.52 -3.11
N ALA A 120 15.15 -17.35 -3.48
CA ALA A 120 15.29 -18.23 -4.63
C ALA A 120 15.17 -17.48 -5.97
N ASP A 121 14.32 -16.45 -6.01
CA ASP A 121 14.22 -15.52 -7.14
C ASP A 121 13.86 -14.11 -6.61
N PRO A 122 14.86 -13.23 -6.40
CA PRO A 122 14.64 -11.90 -5.85
C PRO A 122 13.74 -11.00 -6.70
N ASP A 123 13.57 -11.28 -7.99
CA ASP A 123 12.71 -10.50 -8.88
C ASP A 123 11.22 -10.72 -8.59
N LEU A 124 10.87 -11.74 -7.80
CA LEU A 124 9.50 -12.05 -7.39
C LEU A 124 9.13 -11.48 -6.00
N ARG A 125 9.98 -10.61 -5.44
CA ARG A 125 9.70 -9.94 -4.16
C ARG A 125 8.62 -8.86 -4.33
N PRO A 126 7.93 -8.45 -3.25
CA PRO A 126 6.96 -7.36 -3.30
C PRO A 126 7.56 -6.06 -3.84
N ILE A 127 6.82 -5.37 -4.70
CA ILE A 127 7.21 -4.09 -5.30
C ILE A 127 6.07 -3.09 -5.09
N LEU A 128 6.41 -1.86 -4.72
CA LEU A 128 5.49 -0.73 -4.74
C LEU A 128 5.97 0.25 -5.82
N THR A 129 5.20 0.38 -6.89
CA THR A 129 5.47 1.32 -7.98
C THR A 129 4.61 2.56 -7.78
N ILE A 130 5.24 3.74 -7.80
CA ILE A 130 4.58 5.02 -7.55
C ILE A 130 4.89 5.98 -8.71
N ASP A 131 3.84 6.54 -9.29
CA ASP A 131 3.91 7.68 -10.21
C ASP A 131 3.36 8.92 -9.51
N TYR A 132 4.10 10.02 -9.56
CA TYR A 132 3.77 11.24 -8.81
C TYR A 132 4.26 12.50 -9.51
N SER A 133 3.60 13.62 -9.20
CA SER A 133 3.90 14.93 -9.74
C SER A 133 4.03 15.97 -8.61
N PRO A 134 4.80 17.05 -8.79
CA PRO A 134 4.82 18.15 -7.83
C PRO A 134 3.43 18.78 -7.69
N ARG A 135 3.00 19.07 -6.45
CA ARG A 135 1.79 19.84 -6.23
C ARG A 135 2.02 21.25 -6.75
N THR A 136 1.33 21.59 -7.83
CA THR A 136 1.45 22.94 -8.38
C THR A 136 0.53 23.87 -7.60
N GLU A 137 1.09 24.77 -6.79
CA GLU A 137 0.33 25.92 -6.28
C GLU A 137 -0.10 26.75 -7.49
N VAL A 138 -1.41 26.95 -7.67
CA VAL A 138 -1.89 27.96 -8.61
C VAL A 138 -1.43 29.29 -8.03
N GLU A 139 -0.51 29.99 -8.69
CA GLU A 139 -0.14 31.35 -8.29
C GLU A 139 -1.43 32.18 -8.19
N GLU A 140 -1.83 32.53 -6.97
CA GLU A 140 -2.81 33.58 -6.74
C GLU A 140 -2.23 34.85 -7.37
N VAL A 141 -2.84 35.33 -8.45
CA VAL A 141 -2.41 36.54 -9.13
C VAL A 141 -2.60 37.71 -8.17
N SER A 142 -1.57 38.06 -7.40
CA SER A 142 -1.58 39.22 -6.53
C SER A 142 -1.31 40.47 -7.39
N TRP A 143 -2.37 41.15 -7.82
CA TRP A 143 -2.23 42.49 -8.40
C TRP A 143 -2.44 43.55 -7.32
N GLY A 144 -1.61 44.60 -7.35
CA GLY A 144 -1.74 45.77 -6.48
C GLY A 144 -1.61 47.06 -7.30
N GLN A 145 -2.45 48.05 -7.01
CA GLN A 145 -2.32 49.40 -7.57
C GLN A 145 -1.78 50.36 -6.50
N ILE A 146 -0.65 51.00 -6.80
CA ILE A 146 -0.11 52.10 -5.98
C ILE A 146 -0.46 53.41 -6.69
N LYS A 147 -1.20 54.30 -6.02
CA LYS A 147 -1.46 55.65 -6.52
C LYS A 147 -0.24 56.54 -6.28
N ALA A 148 0.13 57.33 -7.29
CA ALA A 148 1.14 58.37 -7.15
C ALA A 148 0.68 59.42 -6.13
N THR A 149 1.58 59.82 -5.23
CA THR A 149 1.32 60.86 -4.22
C THR A 149 1.77 62.25 -4.67
N PHE A 150 2.21 62.40 -5.92
CA PHE A 150 2.56 63.66 -6.59
C PHE A 150 2.56 63.47 -8.10
#